data_AF-A0A3D8QT68-F1
#
_entry.id   AF-A0A3D8QT68-F1
#
_cell.length_a   1.000
_cell.length_b   1.000
_cell.length_c   1.000
_cell.angle_alpha   90.00
_cell.angle_beta   90.00
_cell.angle_gamma   90.00
#
_symmetry.space_group_name_H-M   'P 1'
#
loop_
_entity.id
_entity.type
_entity.pdbx_description
1 polymer ?
#
loop_
_entity_poly.entity_id
_entity_poly.type
_entity_poly.pdbx_seq_one_letter_code
_entity_poly.pdbx_strand_id
1 'polypeptide(L)'
;MAGIDALLTNREPGKKFRFVYLSGGGAQRDQTAPLWVMQDFRRIRGQVENELIGYAEKHPNTFETCILKLGLVLKKETNLRDMFRGLAPSVGVDVVGRAAIRAAVDGIKEQTLTNSAIKEFGA
;
A
#
# COMPACT_ATOMS: atom_id res chain seq x y z
N MET A 1 -7.94 10.55 12.19
CA MET A 1 -8.13 9.17 11.70
C MET A 1 -9.41 8.54 12.26
N ALA A 2 -10.53 9.28 12.30
CA ALA A 2 -11.73 8.90 13.05
C ALA A 2 -12.33 7.53 12.66
N GLY A 3 -12.29 7.18 11.38
CA GLY A 3 -12.74 5.86 10.92
C GLY A 3 -11.89 4.71 11.45
N ILE A 4 -10.56 4.89 11.55
CA ILE A 4 -9.66 3.88 12.14
C ILE A 4 -9.86 3.84 13.65
N ASP A 5 -10.06 4.99 14.31
CA ASP A 5 -10.32 5.05 15.74
C ASP A 5 -11.55 4.19 16.12
N ALA A 6 -12.63 4.28 15.34
CA ALA A 6 -13.83 3.46 15.53
C ALA A 6 -13.58 1.95 15.34
N LEU A 7 -12.68 1.57 14.42
CA LEU A 7 -12.27 0.17 14.22
C LEU A 7 -11.41 -0.33 15.39
N LEU A 8 -10.55 0.53 15.94
CA LEU A 8 -9.72 0.19 17.09
C LEU A 8 -10.54 -0.05 18.36
N THR A 9 -11.67 0.62 18.55
CA THR A 9 -12.56 0.42 19.70
C THR A 9 -13.16 -0.99 19.75
N ASN A 10 -13.40 -1.61 18.59
CA ASN A 10 -14.05 -2.92 18.48
C ASN A 10 -13.06 -4.08 18.29
N ARG A 11 -11.75 -3.84 18.44
CA ARG A 11 -10.74 -4.87 18.24
C ARG A 11 -10.66 -5.86 19.41
N GLU A 12 -10.19 -7.06 19.12
CA GLU A 12 -9.85 -8.03 20.17
C GLU A 12 -8.72 -7.49 21.07
N PRO A 13 -8.88 -7.52 22.41
CA PRO A 13 -7.82 -7.14 23.34
C PRO A 13 -6.52 -7.91 23.09
N GLY A 14 -5.38 -7.22 23.19
CA GLY A 14 -4.06 -7.83 23.01
C GLY A 14 -3.63 -8.07 21.55
N LYS A 15 -4.49 -7.78 20.56
CA LYS A 15 -4.11 -7.82 19.14
C LYS A 15 -4.05 -6.42 18.52
N LYS A 16 -3.12 -6.24 17.58
CA LYS A 16 -3.04 -5.04 16.75
C LYS A 16 -4.05 -5.13 15.61
N PHE A 17 -4.69 -4.02 15.28
CA PHE A 17 -5.45 -3.88 14.05
C PHE A 17 -4.49 -3.62 12.89
N ARG A 18 -4.58 -4.43 11.84
CA ARG A 18 -3.71 -4.34 10.66
C ARG A 18 -4.43 -3.66 9.52
N PHE A 19 -3.90 -2.54 9.07
CA PHE A 19 -4.45 -1.81 7.94
C PHE A 19 -3.53 -1.93 6.72
N VAL A 20 -4.04 -2.46 5.62
CA VAL A 20 -3.28 -2.58 4.37
C VAL A 20 -3.74 -1.48 3.41
N TYR A 21 -2.84 -0.56 3.08
CA TYR A 21 -3.13 0.53 2.18
C TYR A 21 -2.56 0.26 0.77
N LEU A 22 -3.46 0.25 -0.21
CA LEU A 22 -3.10 0.14 -1.63
C LEU A 22 -2.72 1.52 -2.17
N SER A 23 -1.44 1.84 -2.08
CA SER A 23 -0.87 3.07 -2.63
C SER A 23 -0.49 2.91 -4.10
N GLY A 24 0.24 3.89 -4.65
CA GLY A 24 0.84 3.84 -5.97
C GLY A 24 2.36 3.91 -5.92
N GLY A 25 3.03 3.31 -6.89
CA GLY A 25 4.50 3.32 -7.03
C GLY A 25 5.06 4.73 -7.17
N GLY A 26 4.27 5.65 -7.73
CA GLY A 26 4.62 7.07 -7.82
C GLY A 26 4.25 7.92 -6.60
N ALA A 27 3.62 7.37 -5.56
CA ALA A 27 3.20 8.15 -4.40
C ALA A 27 4.41 8.78 -3.69
N GLN A 28 4.34 10.09 -3.48
CA GLN A 28 5.44 10.92 -3.03
C GLN A 28 5.19 11.40 -1.60
N ARG A 29 5.95 10.86 -0.63
CA ARG A 29 5.84 11.23 0.79
C ARG A 29 6.37 12.63 1.10
N ASP A 30 7.47 13.03 0.47
CA ASP A 30 7.98 14.40 0.58
C ASP A 30 7.09 15.35 -0.23
N GLN A 31 6.28 16.12 0.47
CA GLN A 31 5.31 17.03 -0.12
C GLN A 31 5.97 18.22 -0.84
N THR A 32 7.25 18.49 -0.57
CA THR A 32 8.02 19.59 -1.16
C THR A 32 8.77 19.19 -2.43
N ALA A 33 8.85 17.89 -2.73
CA ALA A 33 9.58 17.39 -3.89
C ALA A 33 9.03 17.99 -5.21
N PRO A 34 9.92 18.42 -6.12
CA PRO A 34 9.51 18.87 -7.45
C PRO A 34 9.09 17.66 -8.29
N LEU A 35 7.84 17.63 -8.72
CA LEU A 35 7.29 16.56 -9.55
C LEU A 35 6.87 17.12 -10.91
N TRP A 36 7.17 16.43 -12.00
CA TRP A 36 6.83 16.93 -13.35
C TRP A 36 5.49 16.39 -13.87
N VAL A 37 4.99 15.30 -13.30
CA VAL A 37 3.80 14.56 -13.78
C VAL A 37 2.91 14.19 -12.60
N MET A 38 1.60 14.39 -12.76
CA MET A 38 0.55 14.01 -11.80
C MET A 38 0.85 14.44 -10.35
N GLN A 39 1.33 15.68 -10.17
CA GLN A 39 1.88 16.15 -8.89
C GLN A 39 0.90 15.93 -7.72
N ASP A 40 -0.32 16.46 -7.83
CA ASP A 40 -1.30 16.42 -6.75
C ASP A 40 -1.71 15.00 -6.41
N PHE A 41 -1.91 14.15 -7.42
CA PHE A 41 -2.27 12.74 -7.21
C PHE A 41 -1.17 11.98 -6.48
N ARG A 42 0.10 12.21 -6.84
CA ARG A 42 1.26 11.60 -6.20
C ARG A 42 1.44 12.09 -4.76
N ARG A 43 1.24 13.40 -4.54
CA ARG A 43 1.30 14.05 -3.22
C ARG A 43 0.21 13.56 -2.29
N ILE A 44 -1.06 13.57 -2.72
CA ILE A 44 -2.20 13.11 -1.92
C ILE A 44 -1.99 11.67 -1.44
N ARG A 45 -1.58 10.75 -2.33
CA ARG A 45 -1.30 9.37 -1.93
C ARG A 45 -0.13 9.27 -0.95
N GLY A 46 0.93 10.04 -1.16
CA GLY A 46 2.05 10.06 -0.21
C GLY A 46 1.71 10.69 1.14
N GLN A 47 0.81 11.68 1.18
CA GLN A 47 0.31 12.23 2.44
C GLN A 47 -0.49 11.18 3.20
N VAL A 48 -1.33 10.39 2.52
CA VAL A 48 -2.03 9.27 3.17
C VAL A 48 -1.05 8.25 3.75
N GLU A 49 0.06 7.95 3.05
CA GLU A 49 1.13 7.10 3.60
C GLU A 49 1.73 7.69 4.87
N ASN A 50 2.06 9.00 4.88
CA ASN A 50 2.62 9.68 6.05
C ASN A 50 1.65 9.64 7.24
N GLU A 51 0.37 9.91 7.02
CA GLU A 51 -0.65 9.89 8.08
C GLU A 51 -0.81 8.50 8.68
N LEU A 52 -0.82 7.45 7.85
CA LEU A 52 -0.92 6.06 8.31
C LEU A 52 0.32 5.63 9.11
N ILE A 53 1.52 5.98 8.63
CA ILE A 53 2.78 5.66 9.30
C ILE A 53 2.86 6.39 10.63
N GLY A 54 2.63 7.71 10.63
CA GLY A 54 2.63 8.51 11.86
C GLY A 54 1.54 8.09 12.84
N TYR A 55 0.39 7.61 12.36
CA TYR A 55 -0.64 7.04 13.22
C TYR A 55 -0.17 5.73 13.87
N ALA A 56 0.52 4.85 13.13
CA ALA A 56 1.10 3.62 13.67
C ALA A 56 2.18 3.87 14.73
N GLU A 57 3.04 4.86 14.50
CA GLU A 57 4.07 5.27 15.48
C GLU A 57 3.45 5.76 16.80
N LYS A 58 2.31 6.46 16.72
CA LYS A 58 1.56 6.92 17.91
C LYS A 58 0.78 5.80 18.61
N HIS A 59 0.55 4.67 17.93
CA HIS A 59 -0.29 3.57 18.40
C HIS A 59 0.42 2.19 18.30
N PRO A 60 1.65 2.05 18.81
CA PRO A 60 2.52 0.90 18.50
C PRO A 60 1.97 -0.45 18.98
N ASN A 61 1.10 -0.42 20.00
CA ASN A 61 0.51 -1.62 20.61
C ASN A 61 -0.88 -1.96 20.07
N THR A 62 -1.48 -1.10 19.25
CA THR A 62 -2.89 -1.23 18.86
C THR A 62 -3.11 -1.16 17.36
N PHE A 63 -2.19 -0.56 16.61
CA PHE A 63 -2.30 -0.39 15.17
C PHE A 63 -0.97 -0.67 14.47
N GLU A 64 -1.07 -1.28 13.29
CA GLU A 64 0.04 -1.39 12.35
C GLU A 64 -0.48 -1.25 10.91
N THR A 65 0.37 -0.72 10.03
CA THR A 65 0.01 -0.45 8.63
C THR A 65 1.03 -1.02 7.66
N CYS A 66 0.55 -1.53 6.53
CA CYS A 66 1.38 -1.97 5.41
C CYS A 66 1.00 -1.18 4.17
N ILE A 67 2.00 -0.52 3.59
CA ILE A 67 1.85 0.29 2.39
C ILE A 67 2.27 -0.53 1.17
N LEU A 68 1.31 -0.90 0.32
CA LEU A 68 1.62 -1.56 -0.95
C LEU A 68 1.78 -0.49 -2.04
N LYS A 69 3.02 -0.22 -2.48
CA LYS A 69 3.30 0.74 -3.56
C LYS A 69 3.19 0.06 -4.92
N LEU A 70 1.97 0.01 -5.42
CA LEU A 70 1.61 -0.72 -6.64
C LEU A 70 2.06 0.01 -7.91
N GLY A 71 2.63 -0.73 -8.85
CA GLY A 71 2.76 -0.28 -10.24
C GLY A 71 1.43 -0.39 -10.99
N LEU A 72 1.49 -0.60 -12.31
CA LEU A 72 0.30 -0.89 -13.11
C LEU A 72 -0.31 -2.24 -12.70
N VAL A 73 -1.59 -2.23 -12.31
CA VAL A 73 -2.31 -3.47 -11.95
C VAL A 73 -2.92 -4.09 -13.20
N LEU A 74 -2.44 -5.27 -13.59
CA LEU A 74 -2.84 -5.99 -14.79
C LEU A 74 -3.97 -6.98 -14.50
N LYS A 75 -4.90 -7.13 -15.44
CA LYS A 75 -5.93 -8.17 -15.39
C LYS A 75 -5.34 -9.51 -15.86
N LYS A 76 -6.03 -10.61 -15.52
CA LYS A 76 -5.60 -11.96 -15.91
C LYS A 76 -5.61 -12.16 -17.44
N GLU A 77 -6.46 -11.43 -18.14
CA GLU A 77 -6.59 -11.39 -19.60
C GLU A 77 -6.03 -10.06 -20.10
N THR A 78 -4.78 -10.01 -20.54
CA THR A 78 -4.19 -8.75 -21.01
C THR A 78 -3.68 -8.88 -22.44
N ASN A 79 -4.21 -8.03 -23.33
CA ASN A 79 -3.90 -7.94 -24.76
C ASN A 79 -2.53 -7.28 -25.02
N LEU A 80 -1.90 -7.58 -26.18
CA LEU A 80 -0.58 -7.07 -26.61
C LEU A 80 -0.38 -5.54 -26.53
N ARG A 81 -1.45 -4.72 -26.47
CA ARG A 81 -1.36 -3.27 -26.25
C ARG A 81 -0.82 -2.89 -24.87
N ASP A 82 -0.99 -3.73 -23.85
CA ASP A 82 -0.41 -3.49 -22.51
C ASP A 82 1.04 -3.93 -22.40
N MET A 83 1.54 -4.77 -23.32
CA MET A 83 2.96 -5.11 -23.43
C MET A 83 3.82 -3.90 -23.83
N PHE A 84 3.27 -2.94 -24.59
CA PHE A 84 3.96 -1.68 -24.91
C PHE A 84 4.18 -0.77 -23.69
N ARG A 85 3.53 -1.03 -22.55
CA ARG A 85 3.84 -0.41 -21.25
C ARG A 85 4.96 -1.13 -20.48
N GLY A 86 5.64 -2.11 -21.07
CA GLY A 86 6.62 -2.99 -20.42
C GLY A 86 7.83 -2.33 -19.75
N LEU A 87 8.01 -1.02 -19.87
CA LEU A 87 8.98 -0.23 -19.10
C LEU A 87 8.47 0.22 -17.73
N ALA A 88 7.16 0.21 -17.50
CA ALA A 88 6.55 0.60 -16.25
C ALA A 88 6.40 -0.62 -15.32
N PRO A 89 6.78 -0.52 -14.03
CA PRO A 89 6.52 -1.57 -13.05
C PRO A 89 5.04 -1.97 -13.08
N SER A 90 4.76 -3.27 -13.21
CA SER A 90 3.41 -3.83 -13.28
C SER A 90 3.25 -5.03 -12.36
N VAL A 91 2.03 -5.38 -11.96
CA VAL A 91 1.73 -6.54 -11.10
C VAL A 91 0.32 -7.06 -11.38
N GLY A 92 0.11 -8.37 -11.35
CA GLY A 92 -1.22 -8.97 -11.54
C GLY A 92 -2.17 -8.66 -10.38
N VAL A 93 -3.44 -8.41 -10.68
CA VAL A 93 -4.46 -8.12 -9.63
C VAL A 93 -4.58 -9.24 -8.59
N ASP A 94 -4.42 -10.49 -9.02
CA ASP A 94 -4.46 -11.66 -8.15
C ASP A 94 -3.25 -11.70 -7.20
N VAL A 95 -2.07 -11.33 -7.70
CA VAL A 95 -0.84 -11.20 -6.90
C VAL A 95 -0.99 -10.09 -5.86
N VAL A 96 -1.54 -8.93 -6.24
CA VAL A 96 -1.84 -7.84 -5.31
C VAL A 96 -2.81 -8.30 -4.22
N GLY A 97 -3.88 -9.01 -4.61
CA GLY A 97 -4.85 -9.56 -3.66
C GLY A 97 -4.21 -10.52 -2.66
N ARG A 98 -3.39 -11.47 -3.13
CA ARG A 98 -2.65 -12.40 -2.27
C ARG A 98 -1.70 -11.67 -1.33
N ALA A 99 -0.94 -10.71 -1.83
CA ALA A 99 -0.03 -9.90 -1.00
C ALA A 99 -0.79 -9.11 0.08
N ALA A 100 -1.93 -8.50 -0.25
CA ALA A 100 -2.73 -7.75 0.72
C ALA A 100 -3.30 -8.65 1.81
N ILE A 101 -3.81 -9.83 1.45
CA ILE A 101 -4.36 -10.80 2.40
C ILE A 101 -3.23 -11.34 3.31
N ARG A 102 -2.09 -11.74 2.75
CA ARG A 102 -0.94 -12.21 3.53
C ARG A 102 -0.47 -11.15 4.52
N ALA A 103 -0.36 -9.88 4.11
CA ALA A 103 0.02 -8.79 5.01
C ALA A 103 -0.99 -8.59 6.16
N ALA A 104 -2.29 -8.74 5.88
CA ALA A 104 -3.34 -8.61 6.88
C ALA A 104 -3.41 -9.80 7.85
N VAL A 105 -3.19 -11.03 7.37
CA VAL A 105 -3.37 -12.26 8.13
C VAL A 105 -2.08 -12.69 8.84
N ASP A 106 -0.98 -12.80 8.09
CA ASP A 106 0.29 -13.34 8.57
C ASP A 106 1.12 -12.32 9.36
N GLY A 107 0.72 -11.05 9.30
CA GLY A 107 1.38 -9.93 9.97
C GLY A 107 2.30 -9.15 9.05
N ILE A 108 2.63 -7.93 9.49
CA ILE A 108 3.37 -6.95 8.69
C ILE A 108 4.84 -7.00 9.10
N LYS A 109 5.67 -7.62 8.25
CA LYS A 109 7.12 -7.68 8.44
C LYS A 109 7.84 -6.43 7.95
N GLU A 110 7.33 -5.84 6.87
CA GLU A 110 7.85 -4.64 6.25
C GLU A 110 6.71 -3.63 6.07
N GLN A 111 6.93 -2.40 6.56
CA GLN A 111 5.91 -1.36 6.55
C GLN A 111 5.57 -0.88 5.13
N THR A 112 6.48 -1.04 4.15
CA THR A 112 6.28 -0.61 2.76
C THR A 112 6.77 -1.68 1.80
N LEU A 113 5.88 -2.24 0.97
CA LEU A 113 6.25 -3.17 -0.10
C LEU A 113 6.26 -2.46 -1.44
N THR A 114 7.39 -2.51 -2.14
CA THR A 114 7.54 -2.01 -3.51
C THR A 114 6.92 -2.98 -4.52
N ASN A 115 6.72 -2.54 -5.77
CA ASN A 115 6.09 -3.39 -6.79
C ASN A 115 6.81 -4.74 -7.01
N SER A 116 8.14 -4.80 -6.91
CA SER A 116 8.89 -6.07 -6.98
C SER A 116 8.65 -6.93 -5.75
N ALA A 117 8.73 -6.36 -4.55
CA ALA A 117 8.45 -7.08 -3.30
C ALA A 117 7.01 -7.62 -3.27
N ILE A 118 6.04 -6.90 -3.83
CA ILE A 118 4.64 -7.37 -3.95
C ILE A 118 4.55 -8.60 -4.86
N LYS A 119 5.33 -8.66 -5.95
CA LYS A 119 5.36 -9.84 -6.83
C LYS A 119 5.85 -11.08 -6.12
N GLU A 120 6.92 -10.93 -5.35
CA GLU A 120 7.51 -12.04 -4.59
C GLU A 120 6.61 -12.45 -3.42
N PHE A 121 6.10 -11.47 -2.68
CA PHE A 121 5.27 -11.70 -1.50
C PHE A 121 3.88 -12.25 -1.85
N GLY A 122 3.34 -11.90 -3.02
CA GLY A 122 2.05 -12.37 -3.52
C GLY A 122 2.11 -13.57 -4.48
N ALA A 123 3.30 -14.13 -4.72
CA ALA A 123 3.46 -15.33 -5.54
C ALA A 123 2.80 -16.56 -4.92
#